data_AF-A0A2D9K157-F1
#
_entry.id   AF-A0A2D9K157-F1
#
_cell.length_a   1.000
_cell.length_b   1.000
_cell.length_c   1.000
_cell.angle_alpha   90.00
_cell.angle_beta   90.00
_cell.angle_gamma   90.00
#
_symmetry.space_group_name_H-M   'P 1'
#
loop_
_entity.id
_entity.type
_entity.pdbx_description
1 polymer ?
#
loop_
_entity_poly.entity_id
_entity_poly.type
_entity_poly.pdbx_seq_one_letter_code
_entity_poly.pdbx_strand_id
1 'polypeptide(L)'
;MPKNSHKPESNNLSRRNIISGTAALAGSASISLPNIVSAKPNKSPLKLGLIGCGGRGTGAANQALTADQDITLTSVADVSEANANGSINNLKKRHEEKVVTPKVFVGIDAYKKVIAESDVVILTTPPGFRPMMLREAVEAGKHVFCEKPVAVDATGVRSVIESAKIAKEKQLSLVCGFCWRYHYARRALFEKIHDGAIGDVTNMFATYYTGPVKPMPPADRRPEGTSDVAWQVQNWYNFGWLSGDSLVEQAVHSVDKIGWATNDIDPISAVATGGRQIAAEGGNIYDHFHVVYEYPNNVICHLGSRQQRDCYGENHDYINGTKGTALIVRGNCVIRGDENWRAGPDLNNDMYQTEHNELFESIRKGDAKNDGEWMAHSTMLAILGRMAAYTGQKVTWEDALNSKEDLAPDNLKWNDKFDPGGVPMPGKNKLV
;
A
#
# COMPACT_ATOMS: atom_id res chain seq x y z
N MET A 1 44.88 74.75 24.73
CA MET A 1 45.06 75.53 23.48
C MET A 1 44.92 74.57 22.30
N PRO A 2 44.24 74.95 21.20
CA PRO A 2 43.77 74.01 20.18
C PRO A 2 44.44 74.14 18.80
N LYS A 3 44.20 73.14 17.94
CA LYS A 3 43.99 73.17 16.46
C LYS A 3 43.33 71.82 16.11
N ASN A 4 42.07 71.75 15.67
CA ASN A 4 41.56 71.95 14.29
C ASN A 4 42.36 71.16 13.23
N SER A 5 41.79 70.44 12.26
CA SER A 5 40.38 70.15 11.88
C SER A 5 40.42 69.01 10.80
N HIS A 6 39.37 68.36 10.28
CA HIS A 6 37.95 68.69 10.07
C HIS A 6 37.02 67.44 10.21
N LYS A 7 35.87 67.44 9.51
CA LYS A 7 34.81 66.42 9.29
C LYS A 7 34.32 66.62 7.83
N PRO A 8 33.33 65.88 7.28
CA PRO A 8 32.95 64.47 7.44
C PRO A 8 32.71 63.78 6.07
N GLU A 9 32.22 62.53 6.06
CA GLU A 9 31.01 62.24 5.27
C GLU A 9 30.17 61.15 5.96
N SER A 10 28.87 61.13 5.69
CA SER A 10 27.88 60.41 6.48
C SER A 10 26.74 59.89 5.61
N ASN A 11 26.35 58.63 5.78
CA ASN A 11 25.02 58.18 5.36
C ASN A 11 24.22 57.71 6.58
N ASN A 12 23.39 58.63 7.08
CA ASN A 12 22.14 58.31 7.77
C ASN A 12 21.26 57.48 6.80
N LEU A 13 20.28 56.69 7.23
CA LEU A 13 19.02 57.18 7.83
C LEU A 13 18.25 56.11 8.60
N SER A 14 17.33 56.60 9.43
CA SER A 14 16.52 55.85 10.38
C SER A 14 15.03 55.88 9.99
N ARG A 15 14.35 54.74 10.18
CA ARG A 15 12.93 54.53 10.53
C ARG A 15 11.80 55.35 9.85
N ARG A 16 10.76 54.55 9.50
CA ARG A 16 9.31 54.85 9.43
C ARG A 16 8.70 55.51 8.18
N ASN A 17 7.57 54.90 7.80
CA ASN A 17 6.40 55.41 7.09
C ASN A 17 6.56 55.86 5.62
N ILE A 18 5.81 55.20 4.74
CA ILE A 18 4.83 55.82 3.83
C ILE A 18 3.80 54.74 3.44
N ILE A 19 2.51 55.07 3.57
CA ILE A 19 1.40 54.38 2.89
C ILE A 19 0.83 55.40 1.90
N SER A 20 1.02 55.13 0.61
CA SER A 20 0.25 55.63 -0.55
C SER A 20 0.99 55.20 -1.83
N GLY A 21 0.37 54.73 -2.90
CA GLY A 21 -1.06 54.48 -3.12
C GLY A 21 -1.54 54.96 -4.50
N THR A 22 -1.09 54.32 -5.59
CA THR A 22 -1.59 54.39 -7.00
C THR A 22 -0.62 53.56 -7.88
N ALA A 23 -0.98 52.96 -9.02
CA ALA A 23 -2.27 52.79 -9.70
C ALA A 23 -2.26 51.47 -10.50
N ALA A 24 -3.42 51.06 -11.01
CA ALA A 24 -3.61 49.79 -11.70
C ALA A 24 -2.90 49.69 -13.08
N LEU A 25 -2.28 48.54 -13.35
CA LEU A 25 -2.17 47.99 -14.70
C LEU A 25 -3.12 46.82 -14.82
N ALA A 26 -4.28 47.05 -15.43
CA ALA A 26 -5.28 46.03 -15.73
C ALA A 26 -4.82 45.16 -16.92
N GLY A 27 -3.83 44.29 -16.67
CA GLY A 27 -3.49 43.19 -17.57
C GLY A 27 -4.37 41.99 -17.24
N SER A 28 -5.33 41.66 -18.11
CA SER A 28 -6.23 40.52 -17.94
C SER A 28 -5.50 39.19 -18.20
N ALA A 29 -4.60 38.82 -17.30
CA ALA A 29 -4.17 37.44 -17.16
C ALA A 29 -5.34 36.64 -16.58
N SER A 30 -6.10 35.98 -17.46
CA SER A 30 -7.09 34.99 -17.05
C SER A 30 -6.36 33.85 -16.34
N ILE A 31 -6.33 33.90 -15.01
CA ILE A 31 -5.99 32.76 -14.17
C ILE A 31 -7.11 31.75 -14.40
N SER A 32 -6.91 30.88 -15.40
CA SER A 32 -7.68 29.67 -15.58
C SER A 32 -7.35 28.76 -14.41
N LEU A 33 -8.06 28.98 -13.30
CA LEU A 33 -8.29 27.95 -12.29
C LEU A 33 -8.64 26.67 -13.05
N PRO A 34 -7.95 25.54 -12.83
CA PRO A 34 -8.38 24.29 -13.44
C PRO A 34 -9.83 24.08 -13.01
N ASN A 35 -10.72 23.92 -13.99
CA ASN A 35 -12.08 23.49 -13.70
C ASN A 35 -11.97 22.11 -13.04
N ILE A 36 -12.07 22.08 -11.72
CA ILE A 36 -12.34 20.85 -10.99
C ILE A 36 -13.78 20.51 -11.36
N VAL A 37 -13.92 19.79 -12.46
CA VAL A 37 -15.18 19.22 -12.92
C VAL A 37 -15.50 18.10 -11.94
N SER A 38 -16.08 18.47 -10.80
CA SER A 38 -16.73 17.52 -9.90
C SER A 38 -17.70 16.70 -10.74
N ALA A 39 -17.48 15.38 -10.77
CA ALA A 39 -18.34 14.50 -11.53
C ALA A 39 -19.76 14.56 -10.95
N LYS A 40 -20.78 14.41 -11.80
CA LYS A 40 -22.16 14.41 -11.32
C LYS A 40 -22.36 13.25 -10.33
N PRO A 41 -23.02 13.45 -9.18
CA PRO A 41 -23.27 12.40 -8.20
C PRO A 41 -23.89 11.15 -8.83
N ASN A 42 -23.30 9.99 -8.60
CA ASN A 42 -23.74 8.74 -9.22
C ASN A 42 -24.92 8.12 -8.45
N LYS A 43 -26.12 8.21 -9.02
CA LYS A 43 -27.37 7.64 -8.48
C LYS A 43 -27.80 6.33 -9.14
N SER A 44 -27.01 5.77 -10.05
CA SER A 44 -27.33 4.52 -10.74
C SER A 44 -26.96 3.30 -9.89
N PRO A 45 -27.71 2.19 -9.96
CA PRO A 45 -27.28 0.94 -9.36
C PRO A 45 -25.90 0.50 -9.87
N LEU A 46 -25.02 0.05 -8.97
CA LEU A 46 -23.64 -0.33 -9.26
C LEU A 46 -23.49 -1.86 -9.36
N LYS A 47 -22.71 -2.31 -10.34
CA LYS A 47 -22.30 -3.70 -10.49
C LYS A 47 -20.95 -3.94 -9.85
N LEU A 48 -20.91 -4.82 -8.86
CA LEU A 48 -19.69 -5.26 -8.19
C LEU A 48 -19.14 -6.53 -8.85
N GLY A 49 -17.85 -6.49 -9.16
CA GLY A 49 -17.05 -7.65 -9.57
C GLY A 49 -16.04 -8.05 -8.49
N LEU A 50 -15.96 -9.34 -8.15
CA LEU A 50 -14.94 -9.88 -7.24
C LEU A 50 -13.89 -10.70 -7.99
N ILE A 51 -12.62 -10.38 -7.83
CA ILE A 51 -11.49 -11.06 -8.50
C ILE A 51 -10.54 -11.61 -7.43
N GLY A 52 -10.51 -12.94 -7.28
CA GLY A 52 -9.85 -13.64 -6.18
C GLY A 52 -10.82 -13.87 -5.02
N CYS A 53 -11.49 -15.01 -5.02
CA CYS A 53 -12.59 -15.39 -4.12
C CYS A 53 -12.12 -16.07 -2.83
N GLY A 54 -10.88 -15.81 -2.39
CA GLY A 54 -10.36 -16.30 -1.12
C GLY A 54 -11.01 -15.64 0.11
N GLY A 55 -10.52 -15.98 1.31
CA GLY A 55 -11.05 -15.44 2.56
C GLY A 55 -11.05 -13.91 2.63
N ARG A 56 -9.96 -13.25 2.21
CA ARG A 56 -9.88 -11.78 2.20
C ARG A 56 -10.79 -11.16 1.13
N GLY A 57 -10.87 -11.74 -0.07
CA GLY A 57 -11.77 -11.29 -1.12
C GLY A 57 -13.26 -11.41 -0.77
N THR A 58 -13.63 -12.50 -0.11
CA THR A 58 -14.98 -12.67 0.46
C THR A 58 -15.26 -11.61 1.54
N GLY A 59 -14.24 -11.24 2.34
CA GLY A 59 -14.31 -10.12 3.28
C GLY A 59 -14.57 -8.78 2.58
N ALA A 60 -13.70 -8.39 1.66
CA ALA A 60 -13.80 -7.13 0.91
C ALA A 60 -15.14 -7.02 0.15
N ALA A 61 -15.62 -8.11 -0.46
CA ALA A 61 -16.94 -8.12 -1.08
C ALA A 61 -18.08 -7.94 -0.07
N ASN A 62 -17.99 -8.55 1.12
CA ASN A 62 -18.96 -8.29 2.19
C ASN A 62 -18.94 -6.82 2.63
N GLN A 63 -17.76 -6.22 2.74
CA GLN A 63 -17.60 -4.82 3.14
C GLN A 63 -18.14 -3.86 2.06
N ALA A 64 -17.90 -4.13 0.79
CA ALA A 64 -18.50 -3.40 -0.33
C ALA A 64 -20.03 -3.48 -0.37
N LEU A 65 -20.62 -4.68 -0.23
CA LEU A 65 -22.07 -4.87 -0.19
C LEU A 65 -22.73 -4.25 1.06
N THR A 66 -21.96 -4.00 2.12
CA THR A 66 -22.40 -3.29 3.32
C THR A 66 -22.31 -1.75 3.16
N ALA A 67 -21.28 -1.28 2.46
CA ALA A 67 -20.98 0.15 2.30
C ALA A 67 -21.99 0.90 1.41
N ASP A 68 -22.61 0.21 0.45
CA ASP A 68 -23.58 0.80 -0.49
C ASP A 68 -24.89 0.01 -0.52
N GLN A 69 -26.02 0.70 -0.68
CA GLN A 69 -27.35 0.05 -0.72
C GLN A 69 -27.79 -0.33 -2.14
N ASP A 70 -27.36 0.44 -3.15
CA ASP A 70 -27.74 0.26 -4.55
C ASP A 70 -26.60 -0.44 -5.33
N ILE A 71 -26.02 -1.48 -4.73
CA ILE A 71 -24.95 -2.30 -5.32
C ILE A 71 -25.36 -3.78 -5.38
N THR A 72 -24.97 -4.47 -6.45
CA THR A 72 -25.21 -5.91 -6.61
C THR A 72 -23.92 -6.61 -7.06
N LEU A 73 -23.59 -7.75 -6.44
CA LEU A 73 -22.54 -8.64 -6.92
C LEU A 73 -23.02 -9.36 -8.18
N THR A 74 -22.50 -8.95 -9.34
CA THR A 74 -22.93 -9.50 -10.65
C THR A 74 -22.01 -10.58 -11.17
N SER A 75 -20.74 -10.59 -10.76
CA SER A 75 -19.74 -11.50 -11.32
C SER A 75 -18.57 -11.76 -10.37
N VAL A 76 -18.02 -12.97 -10.45
CA VAL A 76 -16.85 -13.40 -9.67
C VAL A 76 -15.83 -14.14 -10.55
N ALA A 77 -14.55 -14.00 -10.23
CA ALA A 77 -13.45 -14.76 -10.84
C ALA A 77 -12.53 -15.36 -9.77
N ASP A 78 -12.13 -16.62 -10.00
CA ASP A 78 -11.07 -17.31 -9.24
C ASP A 78 -10.43 -18.39 -10.14
N VAL A 79 -9.27 -18.93 -9.75
CA VAL A 79 -8.71 -20.13 -10.40
C VAL A 79 -9.37 -21.41 -9.91
N SER A 80 -10.09 -21.35 -8.77
CA SER A 80 -10.85 -22.43 -8.16
C SER A 80 -12.35 -22.11 -8.14
N GLU A 81 -13.13 -22.90 -8.87
CA GLU A 81 -14.61 -22.83 -8.85
C GLU A 81 -15.17 -23.02 -7.43
N ALA A 82 -14.53 -23.86 -6.61
CA ALA A 82 -14.93 -24.08 -5.22
C ALA A 82 -14.75 -22.81 -4.35
N ASN A 83 -13.71 -22.01 -4.59
CA ASN A 83 -13.54 -20.72 -3.92
C ASN A 83 -14.63 -19.73 -4.34
N ALA A 84 -14.89 -19.63 -5.65
CA ALA A 84 -15.91 -18.74 -6.19
C ALA A 84 -17.31 -19.05 -5.63
N ASN A 85 -17.73 -20.32 -5.69
CA ASN A 85 -19.02 -20.77 -5.13
C ASN A 85 -19.06 -20.63 -3.60
N GLY A 86 -17.96 -20.91 -2.90
CA GLY A 86 -17.84 -20.71 -1.45
C GLY A 86 -18.01 -19.24 -1.04
N SER A 87 -17.42 -18.31 -1.79
CA SER A 87 -17.56 -16.87 -1.57
C SER A 87 -19.00 -16.42 -1.80
N ILE A 88 -19.61 -16.75 -2.95
CA ILE A 88 -21.02 -16.45 -3.25
C ILE A 88 -21.95 -16.96 -2.14
N ASN A 89 -21.78 -18.21 -1.71
CA ASN A 89 -22.61 -18.82 -0.66
C ASN A 89 -22.42 -18.16 0.72
N ASN A 90 -21.26 -17.58 1.01
CA ASN A 90 -21.03 -16.83 2.24
C ASN A 90 -21.59 -15.41 2.19
N LEU A 91 -21.55 -14.75 1.02
CA LEU A 91 -22.11 -13.42 0.81
C LEU A 91 -23.65 -13.45 0.82
N LYS A 92 -24.27 -14.45 0.17
CA LYS A 92 -25.73 -14.66 0.19
C LYS A 92 -26.34 -14.78 1.58
N LYS A 93 -25.61 -15.31 2.57
CA LYS A 93 -26.07 -15.42 3.97
C LYS A 93 -26.27 -14.07 4.68
N ARG A 94 -25.81 -12.96 4.09
CA ARG A 94 -25.83 -11.62 4.69
C ARG A 94 -26.45 -10.56 3.78
N HIS A 95 -26.38 -10.77 2.46
CA HIS A 95 -26.77 -9.84 1.41
C HIS A 95 -27.54 -10.57 0.31
N GLU A 96 -28.58 -11.34 0.68
CA GLU A 96 -29.33 -12.21 -0.25
C GLU A 96 -29.85 -11.42 -1.45
N GLU A 97 -30.41 -10.24 -1.19
CA GLU A 97 -30.97 -9.30 -2.15
C GLU A 97 -29.92 -8.63 -3.07
N LYS A 98 -28.64 -8.60 -2.65
CA LYS A 98 -27.52 -8.02 -3.44
C LYS A 98 -26.64 -9.07 -4.11
N VAL A 99 -26.91 -10.37 -3.93
CA VAL A 99 -26.12 -11.48 -4.52
C VAL A 99 -27.02 -12.31 -5.46
N VAL A 100 -27.64 -11.61 -6.40
CA VAL A 100 -28.61 -12.15 -7.36
C VAL A 100 -27.89 -12.83 -8.52
N THR A 101 -27.71 -14.15 -8.39
CA THR A 101 -27.11 -15.04 -9.42
C THR A 101 -25.83 -14.50 -10.08
N PRO A 102 -24.73 -14.28 -9.32
CA PRO A 102 -23.48 -13.81 -9.91
C PRO A 102 -22.94 -14.80 -10.93
N LYS A 103 -22.43 -14.31 -12.06
CA LYS A 103 -21.71 -15.15 -13.03
C LYS A 103 -20.39 -15.61 -12.43
N VAL A 104 -20.08 -16.90 -12.60
CA VAL A 104 -18.81 -17.48 -12.16
C VAL A 104 -17.90 -17.67 -13.37
N PHE A 105 -16.69 -17.11 -13.30
CA PHE A 105 -15.63 -17.35 -14.28
C PHE A 105 -14.44 -18.01 -13.61
N VAL A 106 -13.88 -19.04 -14.26
CA VAL A 106 -12.79 -19.85 -13.69
C VAL A 106 -11.55 -19.76 -14.57
N GLY A 107 -10.39 -19.59 -13.95
CA GLY A 107 -9.07 -19.61 -14.60
C GLY A 107 -8.29 -18.30 -14.50
N ILE A 108 -7.01 -18.33 -14.91
CA ILE A 108 -6.07 -17.22 -14.70
C ILE A 108 -6.44 -15.93 -15.46
N ASP A 109 -6.97 -16.05 -16.68
CA ASP A 109 -7.48 -14.92 -17.51
C ASP A 109 -8.95 -14.55 -17.18
N ALA A 110 -9.60 -15.19 -16.20
CA ALA A 110 -11.02 -14.99 -15.92
C ALA A 110 -11.38 -13.57 -15.45
N TYR A 111 -10.42 -12.87 -14.84
CA TYR A 111 -10.56 -11.51 -14.33
C TYR A 111 -11.06 -10.52 -15.40
N LYS A 112 -10.64 -10.69 -16.67
CA LYS A 112 -11.00 -9.82 -17.79
C LYS A 112 -12.51 -9.76 -18.02
N LYS A 113 -13.20 -10.90 -17.83
CA LYS A 113 -14.66 -11.00 -17.98
C LYS A 113 -15.39 -10.24 -16.87
N VAL A 114 -14.90 -10.34 -15.63
CA VAL A 114 -15.42 -9.60 -14.47
C VAL A 114 -15.24 -8.09 -14.66
N ILE A 115 -14.03 -7.66 -15.07
CA ILE A 115 -13.75 -6.24 -15.35
C ILE A 115 -14.71 -5.70 -16.41
N ALA A 116 -14.90 -6.41 -17.53
CA ALA A 116 -15.72 -5.93 -18.63
C ALA A 116 -17.18 -5.58 -18.22
N GLU A 117 -17.79 -6.35 -17.32
CA GLU A 117 -19.22 -6.21 -16.97
C GLU A 117 -19.53 -5.56 -15.60
N SER A 118 -18.50 -5.19 -14.83
CA SER A 118 -18.63 -4.50 -13.54
C SER A 118 -18.53 -2.98 -13.70
N ASP A 119 -18.95 -2.23 -12.68
CA ASP A 119 -18.69 -0.78 -12.53
C ASP A 119 -17.60 -0.54 -11.47
N VAL A 120 -17.60 -1.40 -10.44
CA VAL A 120 -16.59 -1.43 -9.37
C VAL A 120 -15.99 -2.84 -9.29
N VAL A 121 -14.66 -2.95 -9.21
CA VAL A 121 -13.96 -4.24 -9.08
C VAL A 121 -13.12 -4.32 -7.80
N ILE A 122 -13.12 -5.50 -7.19
CA ILE A 122 -12.31 -5.86 -6.02
C ILE A 122 -11.19 -6.78 -6.48
N LEU A 123 -9.94 -6.35 -6.30
CA LEU A 123 -8.72 -7.07 -6.72
C LEU A 123 -8.02 -7.69 -5.50
N THR A 124 -8.37 -8.95 -5.21
CA THR A 124 -7.94 -9.72 -4.01
C THR A 124 -7.19 -11.01 -4.37
N THR A 125 -6.50 -11.02 -5.51
CA THR A 125 -5.58 -12.06 -5.98
C THR A 125 -4.19 -11.95 -5.32
N PRO A 126 -3.30 -12.95 -5.49
CA PRO A 126 -1.88 -12.82 -5.15
C PRO A 126 -1.26 -11.56 -5.77
N PRO A 127 -0.40 -10.83 -5.01
CA PRO A 127 0.16 -9.55 -5.44
C PRO A 127 0.79 -9.45 -6.83
N GLY A 128 1.47 -10.50 -7.30
CA GLY A 128 2.11 -10.51 -8.63
C GLY A 128 1.16 -10.16 -9.78
N PHE A 129 -0.11 -10.57 -9.70
CA PHE A 129 -1.09 -10.32 -10.77
C PHE A 129 -1.73 -8.92 -10.72
N ARG A 130 -1.50 -8.13 -9.68
CA ARG A 130 -2.30 -6.92 -9.47
C ARG A 130 -1.91 -5.72 -10.32
N PRO A 131 -0.65 -5.49 -10.71
CA PRO A 131 -0.31 -4.43 -11.67
C PRO A 131 -1.09 -4.57 -12.99
N MET A 132 -1.07 -5.75 -13.61
CA MET A 132 -1.83 -6.04 -14.84
C MET A 132 -3.36 -5.95 -14.65
N MET A 133 -3.90 -6.44 -13.53
CA MET A 133 -5.36 -6.38 -13.26
C MET A 133 -5.85 -4.95 -12.95
N LEU A 134 -5.05 -4.15 -12.24
CA LEU A 134 -5.35 -2.75 -11.96
C LEU A 134 -5.31 -1.93 -13.26
N ARG A 135 -4.29 -2.14 -14.10
CA ARG A 135 -4.15 -1.47 -15.39
C ARG A 135 -5.37 -1.71 -16.28
N GLU A 136 -5.77 -2.97 -16.47
CA GLU A 136 -6.96 -3.36 -17.23
C GLU A 136 -8.23 -2.69 -16.67
N ALA A 137 -8.39 -2.62 -15.35
CA ALA A 137 -9.56 -2.04 -14.70
C ALA A 137 -9.67 -0.53 -14.92
N VAL A 138 -8.59 0.23 -14.72
CA VAL A 138 -8.61 1.70 -14.92
C VAL A 138 -8.66 2.06 -16.41
N GLU A 139 -8.09 1.24 -17.29
CA GLU A 139 -8.25 1.40 -18.75
C GLU A 139 -9.70 1.15 -19.18
N ALA A 140 -10.35 0.13 -18.64
CA ALA A 140 -11.78 -0.15 -18.83
C ALA A 140 -12.72 0.85 -18.12
N GLY A 141 -12.20 1.84 -17.40
CA GLY A 141 -13.00 2.90 -16.78
C GLY A 141 -13.70 2.49 -15.50
N LYS A 142 -13.15 1.55 -14.72
CA LYS A 142 -13.78 0.97 -13.53
C LYS A 142 -13.25 1.62 -12.25
N HIS A 143 -14.12 1.74 -11.24
CA HIS A 143 -13.68 2.02 -9.88
C HIS A 143 -13.05 0.77 -9.27
N VAL A 144 -12.06 0.94 -8.39
CA VAL A 144 -11.24 -0.18 -7.92
C VAL A 144 -11.03 -0.13 -6.40
N PHE A 145 -11.28 -1.26 -5.76
CA PHE A 145 -10.61 -1.62 -4.51
C PHE A 145 -9.48 -2.61 -4.82
N CYS A 146 -8.25 -2.32 -4.39
CA CYS A 146 -7.11 -3.20 -4.60
C CYS A 146 -6.43 -3.58 -3.27
N GLU A 147 -6.25 -4.88 -3.03
CA GLU A 147 -5.51 -5.32 -1.84
C GLU A 147 -4.03 -4.92 -1.86
N LYS A 148 -3.46 -4.75 -0.66
CA LYS A 148 -2.02 -4.53 -0.46
C LYS A 148 -1.26 -5.86 -0.43
N PRO A 149 0.07 -5.87 -0.65
CA PRO A 149 0.89 -4.85 -1.33
C PRO A 149 0.47 -4.76 -2.80
N VAL A 150 0.56 -3.61 -3.47
CA VAL A 150 -0.04 -3.45 -4.82
C VAL A 150 0.78 -4.06 -5.97
N ALA A 151 2.04 -4.43 -5.73
CA ALA A 151 2.98 -5.02 -6.68
C ALA A 151 4.02 -5.89 -5.92
N VAL A 152 4.89 -6.59 -6.66
CA VAL A 152 5.98 -7.42 -6.09
C VAL A 152 7.38 -6.97 -6.52
N ASP A 153 7.52 -6.09 -7.50
CA ASP A 153 8.80 -5.55 -7.98
C ASP A 153 8.62 -4.10 -8.47
N ALA A 154 9.74 -3.46 -8.79
CA ALA A 154 9.76 -2.06 -9.23
C ALA A 154 9.05 -1.85 -10.58
N THR A 155 9.03 -2.86 -11.45
CA THR A 155 8.33 -2.80 -12.74
C THR A 155 6.81 -2.76 -12.52
N GLY A 156 6.29 -3.62 -11.66
CA GLY A 156 4.90 -3.59 -11.21
C GLY A 156 4.54 -2.28 -10.49
N VAL A 157 5.41 -1.76 -9.60
CA VAL A 157 5.19 -0.46 -8.92
C VAL A 157 5.01 0.67 -9.93
N ARG A 158 5.90 0.80 -10.92
CA ARG A 158 5.79 1.85 -11.96
C ARG A 158 4.50 1.71 -12.78
N SER A 159 4.07 0.49 -13.07
CA SER A 159 2.79 0.22 -13.75
C SER A 159 1.58 0.64 -12.90
N VAL A 160 1.64 0.42 -11.58
CA VAL A 160 0.61 0.89 -10.63
C VAL A 160 0.56 2.41 -10.54
N ILE A 161 1.71 3.10 -10.47
CA ILE A 161 1.78 4.58 -10.48
C ILE A 161 1.13 5.15 -11.75
N GLU A 162 1.39 4.54 -12.91
CA GLU A 162 0.76 4.97 -14.15
C GLU A 162 -0.76 4.68 -14.18
N SER A 163 -1.18 3.54 -13.64
CA SER A 163 -2.59 3.18 -13.49
C SER A 163 -3.33 4.15 -12.54
N ALA A 164 -2.65 4.64 -11.50
CA ALA A 164 -3.18 5.66 -10.60
C ALA A 164 -3.43 7.01 -11.30
N LYS A 165 -2.54 7.41 -12.22
CA LYS A 165 -2.75 8.61 -13.05
C LYS A 165 -3.96 8.46 -13.98
N ILE A 166 -4.08 7.32 -14.67
CA ILE A 166 -5.24 7.01 -15.53
C ILE A 166 -6.55 7.05 -14.72
N ALA A 167 -6.55 6.51 -13.49
CA ALA A 167 -7.69 6.61 -12.59
C ALA A 167 -8.03 8.07 -12.23
N LYS A 168 -7.03 8.90 -11.91
CA LYS A 168 -7.20 10.32 -11.62
C LYS A 168 -7.76 11.11 -12.81
N GLU A 169 -7.21 10.90 -14.01
CA GLU A 169 -7.66 11.53 -15.25
C GLU A 169 -9.13 11.19 -15.59
N LYS A 170 -9.53 9.93 -15.36
CA LYS A 170 -10.90 9.45 -15.60
C LYS A 170 -11.85 9.68 -14.42
N GLN A 171 -11.42 10.33 -13.34
CA GLN A 171 -12.20 10.52 -12.10
C GLN A 171 -12.74 9.20 -11.54
N LEU A 172 -11.90 8.16 -11.54
CA LEU A 172 -12.21 6.85 -10.97
C LEU A 172 -11.68 6.78 -9.54
N SER A 173 -12.57 6.45 -8.61
CA SER A 173 -12.13 6.10 -7.26
C SER A 173 -11.27 4.83 -7.24
N LEU A 174 -10.13 4.92 -6.58
CA LEU A 174 -9.11 3.89 -6.41
C LEU A 174 -8.69 3.88 -4.93
N VAL A 175 -9.06 2.81 -4.21
CA VAL A 175 -8.74 2.64 -2.78
C VAL A 175 -7.93 1.37 -2.55
N CYS A 176 -6.96 1.43 -1.64
CA CYS A 176 -6.11 0.31 -1.29
C CYS A 176 -6.40 -0.29 0.08
N GLY A 177 -6.26 -1.61 0.20
CA GLY A 177 -6.33 -2.39 1.45
C GLY A 177 -5.21 -2.12 2.47
N PHE A 178 -4.56 -0.96 2.43
CA PHE A 178 -3.71 -0.44 3.50
C PHE A 178 -4.58 0.04 4.70
N CYS A 179 -5.40 -0.88 5.22
CA CYS A 179 -6.48 -0.64 6.16
C CYS A 179 -6.09 0.19 7.40
N TRP A 180 -4.83 0.16 7.86
CA TRP A 180 -4.39 1.00 8.98
C TRP A 180 -4.45 2.51 8.69
N ARG A 181 -4.36 2.93 7.43
CA ARG A 181 -4.64 4.30 6.96
C ARG A 181 -6.12 4.68 7.05
N TYR A 182 -7.00 3.72 7.35
CA TYR A 182 -8.43 3.87 7.58
C TYR A 182 -8.83 3.65 9.05
N HIS A 183 -7.88 3.39 9.96
CA HIS A 183 -8.15 3.21 11.38
C HIS A 183 -8.11 4.55 12.12
N TYR A 184 -9.22 5.01 12.70
CA TYR A 184 -9.35 6.37 13.25
C TYR A 184 -8.34 6.68 14.35
N ALA A 185 -8.13 5.75 15.30
CA ALA A 185 -7.09 5.94 16.33
C ALA A 185 -5.66 6.08 15.78
N ARG A 186 -5.37 5.55 14.58
CA ARG A 186 -4.07 5.67 13.93
C ARG A 186 -3.96 6.96 13.15
N ARG A 187 -5.02 7.35 12.41
CA ARG A 187 -5.11 8.69 11.80
C ARG A 187 -4.84 9.78 12.84
N ALA A 188 -5.56 9.75 13.97
CA ALA A 188 -5.38 10.69 15.07
C ALA A 188 -4.00 10.62 15.75
N LEU A 189 -3.34 9.45 15.77
CA LEU A 189 -1.98 9.32 16.30
C LEU A 189 -0.96 10.00 15.36
N PHE A 190 -1.01 9.69 14.06
CA PHE A 190 -0.07 10.24 13.08
C PHE A 190 -0.30 11.73 12.84
N GLU A 191 -1.55 12.19 12.79
CA GLU A 191 -1.90 13.62 12.81
C GLU A 191 -1.21 14.35 13.98
N LYS A 192 -1.30 13.81 15.21
CA LYS A 192 -0.61 14.37 16.37
C LYS A 192 0.92 14.32 16.28
N ILE A 193 1.49 13.29 15.66
CA ILE A 193 2.94 13.23 15.41
C ILE A 193 3.35 14.34 14.44
N HIS A 194 2.59 14.55 13.36
CA HIS A 194 2.83 15.58 12.36
C HIS A 194 2.62 17.00 12.91
N ASP A 195 1.64 17.18 13.80
CA ASP A 195 1.44 18.41 14.59
C ASP A 195 2.56 18.66 15.64
N GLY A 196 3.53 17.76 15.77
CA GLY A 196 4.70 17.93 16.62
C GLY A 196 4.51 17.55 18.09
N ALA A 197 3.50 16.72 18.43
CA ALA A 197 3.25 16.27 19.81
C ALA A 197 4.40 15.44 20.43
N ILE A 198 5.32 14.93 19.62
CA ILE A 198 6.59 14.30 20.06
C ILE A 198 7.82 15.08 19.62
N GLY A 199 7.66 16.30 19.09
CA GLY A 199 8.72 17.02 18.38
C GLY A 199 9.12 16.34 17.07
N ASP A 200 10.29 16.68 16.55
CA ASP A 200 10.84 16.07 15.33
C ASP A 200 11.08 14.56 15.56
N VAL A 201 10.58 13.72 14.66
CA VAL A 201 10.85 12.27 14.68
C VAL A 201 12.34 12.03 14.45
N THR A 202 12.97 11.25 15.33
CA THR A 202 14.40 10.92 15.27
C THR A 202 14.64 9.47 14.82
N ASN A 203 13.76 8.55 15.22
CA ASN A 203 13.79 7.16 14.81
C ASN A 203 12.41 6.50 14.98
N MET A 204 12.21 5.41 14.25
CA MET A 204 11.11 4.48 14.48
C MET A 204 11.63 3.05 14.47
N PHE A 205 11.20 2.21 15.41
CA PHE A 205 11.35 0.77 15.32
C PHE A 205 9.98 0.12 15.23
N ALA A 206 9.72 -0.54 14.11
CA ALA A 206 8.52 -1.35 13.89
C ALA A 206 8.86 -2.84 13.99
N THR A 207 7.93 -3.64 14.49
CA THR A 207 8.06 -5.10 14.53
C THR A 207 6.91 -5.80 13.82
N TYR A 208 7.21 -6.95 13.23
CA TYR A 208 6.26 -7.88 12.65
C TYR A 208 6.76 -9.31 12.89
N TYR A 209 6.64 -9.77 14.12
CA TYR A 209 7.07 -11.09 14.57
C TYR A 209 5.87 -12.02 14.72
N THR A 210 5.68 -12.89 13.73
CA THR A 210 4.55 -13.83 13.66
C THR A 210 5.03 -15.25 13.35
N GLY A 211 4.08 -16.18 13.25
CA GLY A 211 4.29 -17.41 12.48
C GLY A 211 4.07 -17.19 10.97
N PRO A 212 4.42 -18.17 10.13
CA PRO A 212 4.10 -18.16 8.71
C PRO A 212 2.59 -18.33 8.46
N VAL A 213 2.05 -17.55 7.51
CA VAL A 213 0.61 -17.55 7.16
C VAL A 213 0.18 -18.88 6.55
N LYS A 214 0.88 -19.32 5.49
CA LYS A 214 0.75 -20.64 4.88
C LYS A 214 2.15 -21.18 4.56
N PRO A 215 2.73 -22.05 5.40
CA PRO A 215 4.00 -22.71 5.10
C PRO A 215 3.94 -23.44 3.75
N MET A 216 5.06 -23.48 3.05
CA MET A 216 5.23 -24.34 1.88
C MET A 216 5.09 -25.81 2.32
N PRO A 217 4.19 -26.61 1.69
CA PRO A 217 4.19 -28.05 1.90
C PRO A 217 5.45 -28.68 1.28
N PRO A 218 5.96 -29.81 1.82
CA PRO A 218 7.06 -30.55 1.22
C PRO A 218 6.86 -30.81 -0.28
N ALA A 219 7.95 -30.69 -1.05
CA ALA A 219 7.88 -30.71 -2.52
C ALA A 219 7.34 -32.03 -3.10
N ASP A 220 7.52 -33.14 -2.37
CA ASP A 220 6.98 -34.48 -2.70
C ASP A 220 5.46 -34.59 -2.57
N ARG A 221 4.80 -33.62 -1.91
CA ARG A 221 3.33 -33.54 -1.80
C ARG A 221 2.66 -32.85 -2.98
N ARG A 222 3.41 -32.41 -3.98
CA ARG A 222 2.85 -31.86 -5.22
C ARG A 222 2.06 -32.96 -5.96
N PRO A 223 0.74 -32.79 -6.18
CA PRO A 223 -0.04 -33.82 -6.86
C PRO A 223 0.46 -34.04 -8.29
N GLU A 224 0.52 -35.30 -8.71
CA GLU A 224 0.95 -35.68 -10.06
C GLU A 224 0.12 -34.95 -11.13
N GLY A 225 0.77 -34.51 -12.20
CA GLY A 225 0.14 -33.72 -13.27
C GLY A 225 -0.10 -32.24 -12.96
N THR A 226 0.11 -31.77 -11.72
CA THR A 226 0.04 -30.33 -11.40
C THR A 226 1.19 -29.58 -12.09
N SER A 227 0.88 -28.56 -12.89
CA SER A 227 1.87 -27.67 -13.53
C SER A 227 2.62 -26.80 -12.52
N ASP A 228 3.70 -26.14 -12.95
CA ASP A 228 4.49 -25.28 -12.07
C ASP A 228 3.69 -24.05 -11.64
N VAL A 229 3.04 -23.37 -12.60
CA VAL A 229 2.19 -22.20 -12.32
C VAL A 229 1.03 -22.57 -11.39
N ALA A 230 0.33 -23.70 -11.60
CA ALA A 230 -0.76 -24.11 -10.72
C ALA A 230 -0.27 -24.40 -9.29
N TRP A 231 0.85 -25.11 -9.15
CA TRP A 231 1.44 -25.42 -7.84
C TRP A 231 1.88 -24.15 -7.09
N GLN A 232 2.46 -23.19 -7.80
CA GLN A 232 2.94 -21.94 -7.24
C GLN A 232 1.77 -21.02 -6.85
N VAL A 233 0.76 -20.84 -7.71
CA VAL A 233 -0.45 -20.05 -7.39
C VAL A 233 -1.24 -20.64 -6.21
N GLN A 234 -1.31 -21.96 -6.08
CA GLN A 234 -1.93 -22.59 -4.91
C GLN A 234 -1.15 -22.34 -3.60
N ASN A 235 0.16 -22.13 -3.66
CA ASN A 235 1.05 -21.96 -2.50
C ASN A 235 1.70 -20.56 -2.44
N TRP A 236 1.05 -19.59 -3.07
CA TRP A 236 1.58 -18.29 -3.52
C TRP A 236 2.36 -17.45 -2.51
N TYR A 237 2.05 -17.56 -1.22
CA TYR A 237 2.80 -16.89 -0.15
C TYR A 237 4.31 -17.18 -0.21
N ASN A 238 4.71 -18.37 -0.69
CA ASN A 238 6.08 -18.87 -0.65
C ASN A 238 6.91 -18.58 -1.91
N PHE A 239 6.37 -17.80 -2.85
CA PHE A 239 6.99 -17.50 -4.14
C PHE A 239 7.11 -16.00 -4.37
N GLY A 240 8.34 -15.51 -4.58
CA GLY A 240 8.65 -14.09 -4.71
C GLY A 240 7.83 -13.37 -5.78
N TRP A 241 7.63 -14.00 -6.95
CA TRP A 241 6.83 -13.42 -8.03
C TRP A 241 5.32 -13.32 -7.74
N LEU A 242 4.82 -14.03 -6.73
CA LEU A 242 3.42 -13.99 -6.34
C LEU A 242 3.17 -13.15 -5.10
N SER A 243 3.96 -13.33 -4.04
CA SER A 243 3.79 -12.62 -2.77
C SER A 243 4.67 -11.39 -2.63
N GLY A 244 5.82 -11.36 -3.29
CA GLY A 244 6.88 -10.39 -3.05
C GLY A 244 7.77 -10.71 -1.85
N ASP A 245 7.62 -11.89 -1.21
CA ASP A 245 8.12 -12.25 0.13
C ASP A 245 7.22 -11.74 1.28
N SER A 246 7.29 -12.40 2.44
CA SER A 246 6.74 -12.02 3.74
C SER A 246 6.95 -10.55 4.13
N LEU A 247 8.07 -9.92 3.76
CA LEU A 247 8.32 -8.50 3.97
C LEU A 247 7.34 -7.62 3.18
N VAL A 248 7.16 -7.92 1.89
CA VAL A 248 6.29 -7.17 0.99
C VAL A 248 4.82 -7.55 1.19
N GLU A 249 4.52 -8.82 1.51
CA GLU A 249 3.13 -9.28 1.64
C GLU A 249 2.53 -8.97 3.02
N GLN A 250 3.21 -9.33 4.11
CA GLN A 250 2.67 -9.19 5.47
C GLN A 250 3.21 -7.94 6.18
N ALA A 251 4.53 -7.78 6.25
CA ALA A 251 5.14 -6.72 7.05
C ALA A 251 5.05 -5.33 6.39
N VAL A 252 4.56 -5.23 5.15
CA VAL A 252 4.29 -3.97 4.44
C VAL A 252 3.35 -3.04 5.21
N HIS A 253 2.46 -3.57 6.06
CA HIS A 253 1.67 -2.74 6.97
C HIS A 253 2.52 -2.02 8.04
N SER A 254 3.62 -2.64 8.49
CA SER A 254 4.59 -2.03 9.39
C SER A 254 5.57 -1.11 8.64
N VAL A 255 5.88 -1.43 7.38
CA VAL A 255 6.64 -0.53 6.48
C VAL A 255 5.86 0.75 6.16
N ASP A 256 4.56 0.64 5.83
CA ASP A 256 3.67 1.77 5.56
C ASP A 256 3.60 2.75 6.75
N LYS A 257 3.59 2.23 7.98
CA LYS A 257 3.66 3.07 9.19
C LYS A 257 5.01 3.77 9.38
N ILE A 258 6.11 3.21 8.86
CA ILE A 258 7.41 3.91 8.83
C ILE A 258 7.32 5.11 7.90
N GLY A 259 6.82 4.92 6.66
CA GLY A 259 6.58 6.04 5.74
C GLY A 259 5.66 7.09 6.34
N TRP A 260 4.56 6.66 6.97
CA TRP A 260 3.61 7.57 7.62
C TRP A 260 4.25 8.37 8.77
N ALA A 261 5.15 7.77 9.56
CA ALA A 261 5.91 8.47 10.61
C ALA A 261 6.86 9.53 10.05
N THR A 262 7.36 9.35 8.82
CA THR A 262 8.27 10.28 8.14
C THR A 262 7.56 11.26 7.18
N ASN A 263 6.25 11.46 7.34
CA ASN A 263 5.41 12.31 6.47
C ASN A 263 5.33 11.84 5.01
N ASP A 264 5.41 10.52 4.79
CA ASP A 264 5.35 9.87 3.47
C ASP A 264 6.40 10.36 2.46
N ILE A 265 7.50 10.95 2.95
CA ILE A 265 8.69 11.21 2.13
C ILE A 265 9.40 9.89 1.82
N ASP A 266 10.01 9.80 0.64
CA ASP A 266 10.82 8.64 0.27
C ASP A 266 12.14 8.59 1.08
N PRO A 267 12.65 7.40 1.45
CA PRO A 267 13.96 7.27 2.07
C PRO A 267 15.07 7.62 1.07
N ILE A 268 16.25 7.94 1.60
CA ILE A 268 17.48 8.02 0.80
C ILE A 268 17.88 6.61 0.34
N SER A 269 17.84 5.63 1.26
CA SER A 269 18.30 4.27 0.99
C SER A 269 17.85 3.26 2.06
N ALA A 270 18.10 1.99 1.80
CA ALA A 270 18.04 0.94 2.81
C ALA A 270 19.30 0.05 2.82
N VAL A 271 19.60 -0.51 3.99
CA VAL A 271 20.42 -1.71 4.18
C VAL A 271 19.60 -2.73 4.95
N ALA A 272 19.80 -4.03 4.71
CA ALA A 272 19.07 -5.05 5.44
C ALA A 272 19.87 -6.34 5.60
N THR A 273 19.56 -7.07 6.66
CA THR A 273 19.92 -8.47 6.82
C THR A 273 18.65 -9.32 6.77
N GLY A 274 18.78 -10.59 6.45
CA GLY A 274 17.68 -11.52 6.38
C GLY A 274 18.15 -12.88 5.88
N GLY A 275 17.23 -13.83 5.83
CA GLY A 275 17.50 -15.14 5.30
C GLY A 275 16.37 -16.11 5.59
N ARG A 276 16.70 -17.40 5.53
CA ARG A 276 15.76 -18.48 5.78
C ARG A 276 16.38 -19.57 6.64
N GLN A 277 15.67 -19.99 7.68
CA GLN A 277 16.06 -21.08 8.58
C GLN A 277 15.13 -22.30 8.42
N ILE A 278 13.86 -22.09 8.07
CA ILE A 278 12.88 -23.15 7.77
C ILE A 278 13.17 -23.68 6.36
N ALA A 279 12.97 -24.98 6.11
CA ALA A 279 13.11 -25.55 4.78
C ALA A 279 12.24 -24.79 3.74
N ALA A 280 12.77 -24.60 2.54
CA ALA A 280 12.10 -23.84 1.49
C ALA A 280 11.04 -24.65 0.73
N GLU A 281 11.22 -25.97 0.64
CA GLU A 281 10.29 -26.92 -0.01
C GLU A 281 9.88 -26.50 -1.44
N GLY A 282 10.84 -25.93 -2.18
CA GLY A 282 10.64 -25.41 -3.54
C GLY A 282 10.18 -23.95 -3.62
N GLY A 283 9.80 -23.31 -2.50
CA GLY A 283 9.65 -21.86 -2.42
C GLY A 283 11.01 -21.13 -2.47
N ASN A 284 10.97 -19.80 -2.64
CA ASN A 284 12.18 -18.99 -2.83
C ASN A 284 12.21 -17.70 -1.98
N ILE A 285 11.41 -17.64 -0.92
CA ILE A 285 11.34 -16.49 0.00
C ILE A 285 12.13 -16.71 1.29
N TYR A 286 12.49 -15.62 1.96
CA TYR A 286 13.04 -15.60 3.32
C TYR A 286 11.96 -15.87 4.37
N ASP A 287 12.38 -16.07 5.62
CA ASP A 287 11.49 -16.18 6.79
C ASP A 287 11.79 -15.14 7.89
N HIS A 288 12.83 -14.31 7.71
CA HIS A 288 13.13 -13.19 8.59
C HIS A 288 13.92 -12.08 7.89
N PHE A 289 13.72 -10.85 8.37
CA PHE A 289 14.39 -9.63 7.92
C PHE A 289 14.67 -8.69 9.10
N HIS A 290 15.78 -7.96 9.04
CA HIS A 290 15.94 -6.69 9.74
C HIS A 290 16.36 -5.64 8.72
N VAL A 291 15.45 -4.69 8.43
CA VAL A 291 15.69 -3.59 7.50
C VAL A 291 16.00 -2.32 8.27
N VAL A 292 16.93 -1.52 7.75
CA VAL A 292 17.26 -0.17 8.20
C VAL A 292 17.06 0.78 7.03
N TYR A 293 16.15 1.74 7.17
CA TYR A 293 15.88 2.81 6.23
C TYR A 293 16.55 4.10 6.71
N GLU A 294 17.25 4.78 5.81
CA GLU A 294 17.88 6.08 6.03
C GLU A 294 17.03 7.17 5.38
N TYR A 295 16.61 8.15 6.16
CA TYR A 295 15.83 9.32 5.72
C TYR A 295 16.66 10.61 5.86
N PRO A 296 16.22 11.73 5.24
CA PRO A 296 16.81 13.04 5.48
C PRO A 296 16.90 13.41 6.97
N ASN A 297 17.76 14.37 7.29
CA ASN A 297 17.99 14.87 8.65
C ASN A 297 18.49 13.82 9.67
N ASN A 298 19.15 12.76 9.19
CA ASN A 298 19.68 11.63 9.99
C ASN A 298 18.59 10.81 10.70
N VAL A 299 17.35 10.82 10.19
CA VAL A 299 16.29 9.96 10.73
C VAL A 299 16.52 8.53 10.26
N ILE A 300 16.61 7.59 11.21
CA ILE A 300 16.85 6.17 10.92
C ILE A 300 15.65 5.36 11.40
N CYS A 301 15.07 4.56 10.51
CA CYS A 301 13.92 3.72 10.83
C CYS A 301 14.24 2.24 10.63
N HIS A 302 13.78 1.40 11.54
CA HIS A 302 14.06 -0.04 11.58
C HIS A 302 12.76 -0.84 11.46
N LEU A 303 12.81 -1.95 10.73
CA LEU A 303 11.79 -2.99 10.75
C LEU A 303 12.40 -4.35 11.06
N GLY A 304 12.01 -4.95 12.19
CA GLY A 304 12.22 -6.37 12.45
C GLY A 304 11.03 -7.20 11.97
N SER A 305 11.23 -8.16 11.08
CA SER A 305 10.19 -9.07 10.57
C SER A 305 10.61 -10.53 10.72
N ARG A 306 9.69 -11.41 11.10
CA ARG A 306 9.94 -12.86 11.26
C ARG A 306 8.65 -13.67 11.09
N GLN A 307 8.72 -14.78 10.36
CA GLN A 307 7.65 -15.76 10.18
C GLN A 307 8.10 -17.16 10.65
N GLN A 308 8.28 -17.31 11.97
CA GLN A 308 8.71 -18.55 12.61
C GLN A 308 7.81 -18.85 13.81
N ARG A 309 7.29 -20.09 13.87
CA ARG A 309 6.40 -20.55 14.95
C ARG A 309 7.15 -20.66 16.28
N ASP A 310 6.39 -20.69 17.37
CA ASP A 310 6.89 -20.99 18.72
C ASP A 310 8.01 -20.04 19.21
N CYS A 311 8.02 -18.83 18.66
CA CYS A 311 8.95 -17.74 18.95
C CYS A 311 8.19 -16.51 19.49
N TYR A 312 8.90 -15.58 20.14
CA TYR A 312 8.31 -14.34 20.68
C TYR A 312 7.54 -13.56 19.61
N GLY A 313 6.23 -13.35 19.84
CA GLY A 313 5.32 -12.68 18.91
C GLY A 313 5.08 -11.22 19.28
N GLU A 314 5.13 -10.33 18.28
CA GLU A 314 4.97 -8.88 18.46
C GLU A 314 4.55 -8.22 17.14
N ASN A 315 3.70 -7.20 17.21
CA ASN A 315 3.45 -6.27 16.10
C ASN A 315 3.24 -4.89 16.73
N HIS A 316 4.34 -4.19 16.98
CA HIS A 316 4.39 -2.91 17.67
C HIS A 316 5.13 -1.86 16.85
N ASP A 317 4.83 -0.60 17.13
CA ASP A 317 5.54 0.55 16.58
C ASP A 317 6.03 1.43 17.74
N TYR A 318 7.34 1.70 17.75
CA TYR A 318 8.02 2.54 18.72
C TYR A 318 8.58 3.76 17.98
N ILE A 319 7.96 4.93 18.12
CA ILE A 319 8.28 6.15 17.35
C ILE A 319 8.82 7.19 18.33
N ASN A 320 10.10 7.55 18.21
CA ASN A 320 10.78 8.45 19.14
C ASN A 320 11.07 9.80 18.49
N GLY A 321 10.60 10.88 19.11
CA GLY A 321 10.88 12.25 18.71
C GLY A 321 11.64 13.04 19.78
N THR A 322 11.97 14.29 19.47
CA THR A 322 12.79 15.16 20.35
C THR A 322 12.10 15.60 21.65
N LYS A 323 10.78 15.43 21.77
CA LYS A 323 9.96 15.81 22.95
C LYS A 323 9.14 14.66 23.54
N GLY A 324 9.22 13.46 22.98
CA GLY A 324 8.41 12.33 23.44
C GLY A 324 8.48 11.08 22.57
N THR A 325 7.64 10.11 22.91
CA THR A 325 7.51 8.84 22.20
C THR A 325 6.04 8.57 21.89
N ALA A 326 5.75 8.23 20.63
CA ALA A 326 4.49 7.65 20.21
C ALA A 326 4.62 6.12 20.11
N LEU A 327 3.57 5.40 20.50
CA LEU A 327 3.53 3.95 20.61
C LEU A 327 2.25 3.41 19.99
N ILE A 328 2.39 2.39 19.14
CA ILE A 328 1.29 1.49 18.78
C ILE A 328 1.60 0.14 19.42
N VAL A 329 0.93 -0.16 20.54
CA VAL A 329 1.21 -1.35 21.35
C VAL A 329 -0.07 -2.13 21.68
N ARG A 330 -0.09 -3.42 21.32
CA ARG A 330 -1.28 -4.29 21.42
C ARG A 330 -2.56 -3.62 20.88
N GLY A 331 -2.45 -2.95 19.73
CA GLY A 331 -3.54 -2.19 19.09
C GLY A 331 -3.84 -0.81 19.70
N ASN A 332 -3.28 -0.45 20.86
CA ASN A 332 -3.49 0.86 21.48
C ASN A 332 -2.54 1.90 20.88
N CYS A 333 -3.06 3.08 20.58
CA CYS A 333 -2.27 4.25 20.17
C CYS A 333 -2.06 5.17 21.39
N VAL A 334 -0.81 5.52 21.70
CA VAL A 334 -0.41 6.28 22.90
C VAL A 334 0.71 7.26 22.55
N ILE A 335 0.70 8.45 23.15
CA ILE A 335 1.81 9.41 23.16
C ILE A 335 2.24 9.63 24.61
N ARG A 336 3.56 9.71 24.83
CA ARG A 336 4.19 10.06 26.10
C ARG A 336 5.19 11.18 25.87
N GLY A 337 5.09 12.26 26.64
CA GLY A 337 5.93 13.45 26.49
C GLY A 337 5.44 14.54 27.45
N ASP A 338 5.62 15.80 27.07
CA ASP A 338 5.07 16.96 27.79
C ASP A 338 3.55 16.86 27.98
N GLU A 339 2.84 16.45 26.91
CA GLU A 339 1.42 16.10 26.95
C GLU A 339 1.21 14.62 26.66
N ASN A 340 0.64 13.88 27.61
CA ASN A 340 0.31 12.47 27.43
C ASN A 340 -1.05 12.33 26.71
N TRP A 341 -1.11 11.46 25.70
CA TRP A 341 -2.35 11.15 24.99
C TRP A 341 -2.54 9.64 24.82
N ARG A 342 -3.79 9.19 24.76
CA ARG A 342 -4.18 7.83 24.40
C ARG A 342 -5.47 7.90 23.59
N ALA A 343 -5.56 7.09 22.53
CA ALA A 343 -6.79 6.97 21.76
C ALA A 343 -7.95 6.49 22.66
N GLY A 344 -9.06 7.23 22.62
CA GLY A 344 -10.30 6.87 23.30
C GLY A 344 -11.15 5.87 22.52
N PRO A 345 -12.22 5.33 23.14
CA PRO A 345 -13.10 4.35 22.51
C PRO A 345 -13.95 4.93 21.35
N ASP A 346 -14.05 6.26 21.28
CA ASP A 346 -14.63 7.05 20.20
C ASP A 346 -13.84 6.93 18.88
N LEU A 347 -12.56 6.57 18.94
CA LEU A 347 -11.69 6.35 17.77
C LEU A 347 -11.59 4.87 17.35
N ASN A 348 -12.50 4.02 17.84
CA ASN A 348 -12.62 2.63 17.40
C ASN A 348 -13.51 2.52 16.16
N ASN A 349 -13.01 1.88 15.11
CA ASN A 349 -13.78 1.58 13.91
C ASN A 349 -13.35 0.23 13.30
N ASP A 350 -14.24 -0.38 12.51
CA ASP A 350 -13.80 -1.42 11.57
C ASP A 350 -13.13 -0.72 10.38
N MET A 351 -11.81 -0.72 10.39
CA MET A 351 -10.99 -0.16 9.32
C MET A 351 -11.25 -0.80 7.95
N TYR A 352 -11.60 -2.09 7.91
CA TYR A 352 -11.93 -2.79 6.67
C TYR A 352 -13.31 -2.42 6.14
N GLN A 353 -14.24 -2.02 7.02
CA GLN A 353 -15.49 -1.42 6.57
C GLN A 353 -15.27 0.04 6.14
N THR A 354 -14.35 0.75 6.80
CA THR A 354 -14.10 2.18 6.56
C THR A 354 -13.45 2.44 5.20
N GLU A 355 -12.48 1.62 4.79
CA GLU A 355 -11.88 1.69 3.43
C GLU A 355 -12.94 1.54 2.32
N HIS A 356 -13.91 0.64 2.50
CA HIS A 356 -15.02 0.46 1.56
C HIS A 356 -16.05 1.61 1.67
N ASN A 357 -16.38 2.09 2.87
CA ASN A 357 -17.29 3.23 3.04
C ASN A 357 -16.76 4.48 2.31
N GLU A 358 -15.49 4.83 2.49
CA GLU A 358 -14.86 5.97 1.82
C GLU A 358 -14.79 5.77 0.28
N LEU A 359 -14.53 4.55 -0.18
CA LEU A 359 -14.59 4.21 -1.61
C LEU A 359 -15.99 4.47 -2.20
N PHE A 360 -17.05 3.92 -1.60
CA PHE A 360 -18.40 4.09 -2.16
C PHE A 360 -18.94 5.51 -1.98
N GLU A 361 -18.62 6.18 -0.89
CA GLU A 361 -18.97 7.60 -0.70
C GLU A 361 -18.34 8.48 -1.78
N SER A 362 -17.07 8.26 -2.14
CA SER A 362 -16.38 8.99 -3.20
C SER A 362 -17.03 8.78 -4.58
N ILE A 363 -17.41 7.55 -4.91
CA ILE A 363 -18.14 7.18 -6.14
C ILE A 363 -19.51 7.88 -6.18
N ARG A 364 -20.27 7.84 -5.09
CA ARG A 364 -21.62 8.41 -5.01
C ARG A 364 -21.61 9.94 -5.07
N LYS A 365 -20.61 10.59 -4.46
CA LYS A 365 -20.43 12.06 -4.55
C LYS A 365 -19.96 12.54 -5.92
N GLY A 366 -19.23 11.70 -6.67
CA GLY A 366 -18.51 12.16 -7.87
C GLY A 366 -17.25 12.96 -7.53
N ASP A 367 -16.64 12.66 -6.37
CA ASP A 367 -15.43 13.26 -5.84
C ASP A 367 -14.40 12.14 -5.62
N ALA A 368 -13.65 11.81 -6.68
CA ALA A 368 -12.94 10.54 -6.79
C ALA A 368 -11.73 10.45 -5.84
N LYS A 369 -11.83 9.59 -4.81
CA LYS A 369 -10.73 9.26 -3.91
C LYS A 369 -9.72 8.37 -4.61
N ASN A 370 -8.45 8.76 -4.64
CA ASN A 370 -7.38 8.03 -5.30
C ASN A 370 -6.16 7.88 -4.38
N ASP A 371 -5.94 6.67 -3.88
CA ASP A 371 -4.81 6.31 -3.02
C ASP A 371 -3.50 6.04 -3.79
N GLY A 372 -3.54 6.13 -5.12
CA GLY A 372 -2.70 5.32 -5.99
C GLY A 372 -1.20 5.59 -5.98
N GLU A 373 -0.78 6.82 -5.68
CA GLU A 373 0.63 7.19 -5.60
C GLU A 373 1.24 6.73 -4.26
N TRP A 374 0.61 7.09 -3.13
CA TRP A 374 1.10 6.69 -1.81
C TRP A 374 1.04 5.18 -1.59
N MET A 375 0.00 4.48 -2.06
CA MET A 375 -0.09 3.02 -1.93
C MET A 375 1.03 2.28 -2.71
N ALA A 376 1.48 2.87 -3.82
CA ALA A 376 2.59 2.37 -4.60
C ALA A 376 3.92 2.60 -3.88
N HIS A 377 4.12 3.79 -3.29
CA HIS A 377 5.30 4.11 -2.48
C HIS A 377 5.40 3.24 -1.22
N SER A 378 4.31 3.03 -0.46
CA SER A 378 4.28 2.11 0.69
C SER A 378 4.66 0.68 0.32
N THR A 379 4.28 0.23 -0.88
CA THR A 379 4.68 -1.08 -1.41
C THR A 379 6.15 -1.10 -1.86
N MET A 380 6.60 -0.05 -2.56
CA MET A 380 7.98 0.11 -3.01
C MET A 380 8.97 0.16 -1.85
N LEU A 381 8.59 0.76 -0.72
CA LEU A 381 9.41 0.81 0.49
C LEU A 381 9.70 -0.60 1.03
N ALA A 382 8.73 -1.51 0.99
CA ALA A 382 8.96 -2.90 1.39
C ALA A 382 9.80 -3.67 0.35
N ILE A 383 9.61 -3.38 -0.95
CA ILE A 383 10.41 -3.94 -2.03
C ILE A 383 11.88 -3.49 -1.92
N LEU A 384 12.15 -2.22 -1.61
CA LEU A 384 13.48 -1.69 -1.31
C LEU A 384 14.14 -2.47 -0.15
N GLY A 385 13.41 -2.67 0.96
CA GLY A 385 13.89 -3.47 2.08
C GLY A 385 14.24 -4.91 1.70
N ARG A 386 13.45 -5.54 0.80
CA ARG A 386 13.74 -6.87 0.25
C ARG A 386 14.97 -6.85 -0.64
N MET A 387 15.06 -5.90 -1.58
CA MET A 387 16.19 -5.75 -2.51
C MET A 387 17.50 -5.59 -1.74
N ALA A 388 17.53 -4.75 -0.70
CA ALA A 388 18.69 -4.60 0.18
C ALA A 388 19.09 -5.93 0.85
N ALA A 389 18.12 -6.69 1.37
CA ALA A 389 18.37 -7.97 2.04
C ALA A 389 18.86 -9.05 1.07
N TYR A 390 18.17 -9.24 -0.06
CA TYR A 390 18.47 -10.25 -1.07
C TYR A 390 19.85 -10.05 -1.72
N THR A 391 20.24 -8.80 -1.96
CA THR A 391 21.53 -8.47 -2.59
C THR A 391 22.66 -8.34 -1.58
N GLY A 392 22.36 -8.01 -0.32
CA GLY A 392 23.34 -7.60 0.69
C GLY A 392 23.99 -6.24 0.40
N GLN A 393 23.36 -5.42 -0.44
CA GLN A 393 23.86 -4.09 -0.83
C GLN A 393 23.14 -2.98 -0.05
N LYS A 394 23.80 -1.81 0.09
CA LYS A 394 23.07 -0.55 0.32
C LYS A 394 22.40 -0.17 -0.99
N VAL A 395 21.08 -0.08 -0.99
CA VAL A 395 20.27 0.22 -2.18
C VAL A 395 19.62 1.58 -1.96
N THR A 396 19.76 2.51 -2.92
CA THR A 396 19.06 3.80 -2.83
C THR A 396 17.61 3.66 -3.27
N TRP A 397 16.75 4.59 -2.87
CA TRP A 397 15.37 4.62 -3.36
C TRP A 397 15.31 4.77 -4.89
N GLU A 398 16.15 5.63 -5.45
CA GLU A 398 16.22 5.87 -6.90
C GLU A 398 16.64 4.62 -7.66
N ASP A 399 17.68 3.90 -7.20
CA ASP A 399 18.13 2.66 -7.83
C ASP A 399 17.04 1.58 -7.76
N ALA A 400 16.39 1.43 -6.58
CA ALA A 400 15.33 0.45 -6.39
C ALA A 400 14.10 0.76 -7.28
N LEU A 401 13.63 2.01 -7.29
CA LEU A 401 12.46 2.42 -8.09
C LEU A 401 12.75 2.36 -9.60
N ASN A 402 14.01 2.53 -10.02
CA ASN A 402 14.43 2.39 -11.41
C ASN A 402 14.76 0.94 -11.82
N SER A 403 14.88 0.00 -10.89
CA SER A 403 15.26 -1.39 -11.14
C SER A 403 14.46 -2.04 -12.27
N LYS A 404 15.13 -2.84 -13.09
CA LYS A 404 14.54 -3.60 -14.20
C LYS A 404 14.21 -5.05 -13.80
N GLU A 405 14.23 -5.36 -12.51
CA GLU A 405 13.67 -6.61 -11.99
C GLU A 405 12.19 -6.73 -12.40
N ASP A 406 11.87 -7.87 -12.99
CA ASP A 406 10.54 -8.38 -13.33
C ASP A 406 10.56 -9.83 -12.88
N LEU A 407 9.73 -10.17 -11.88
CA LEU A 407 9.79 -11.48 -11.24
C LEU A 407 9.03 -12.58 -12.01
N ALA A 408 8.13 -12.24 -12.93
CA ALA A 408 7.40 -13.22 -13.74
C ALA A 408 6.70 -12.59 -14.95
N PRO A 409 6.73 -13.23 -16.14
CA PRO A 409 6.02 -12.74 -17.32
C PRO A 409 4.50 -12.60 -17.11
N ASP A 410 3.93 -11.45 -17.51
CA ASP A 410 2.49 -11.16 -17.49
C ASP A 410 1.61 -12.19 -18.24
N ASN A 411 2.19 -12.99 -19.14
CA ASN A 411 1.45 -13.87 -20.04
C ASN A 411 1.36 -15.35 -19.59
N LEU A 412 1.92 -15.71 -18.42
CA LEU A 412 1.93 -17.07 -17.87
C LEU A 412 0.53 -17.72 -17.89
N LYS A 413 0.45 -18.96 -18.37
CA LYS A 413 -0.76 -19.77 -18.41
C LYS A 413 -0.76 -20.84 -17.33
N TRP A 414 -1.97 -21.26 -16.95
CA TRP A 414 -2.18 -22.17 -15.83
C TRP A 414 -1.40 -23.48 -15.95
N ASN A 415 -1.18 -23.99 -17.17
CA ASN A 415 -0.50 -25.26 -17.42
C ASN A 415 1.01 -25.11 -17.70
N ASP A 416 1.56 -23.89 -17.62
CA ASP A 416 2.95 -23.65 -18.01
C ASP A 416 3.96 -24.20 -17.00
N LYS A 417 5.18 -24.41 -17.51
CA LYS A 417 6.37 -24.59 -16.70
C LYS A 417 6.94 -23.23 -16.33
N PHE A 418 7.39 -23.07 -15.10
CA PHE A 418 7.97 -21.82 -14.61
C PHE A 418 8.91 -22.09 -13.44
N ASP A 419 10.18 -21.73 -13.60
CA ASP A 419 11.18 -21.76 -12.54
C ASP A 419 11.20 -20.37 -11.85
N PRO A 420 10.78 -20.25 -10.58
CA PRO A 420 10.81 -18.98 -9.86
C PRO A 420 12.25 -18.61 -9.40
N GLY A 421 13.24 -19.46 -9.64
CA GLY A 421 14.60 -19.32 -9.13
C GLY A 421 14.73 -19.77 -7.67
N GLY A 422 15.97 -19.97 -7.23
CA GLY A 422 16.28 -20.38 -5.85
C GLY A 422 16.15 -19.24 -4.83
N VAL A 423 16.22 -19.59 -3.54
CA VAL A 423 16.30 -18.62 -2.43
C VAL A 423 17.47 -17.65 -2.66
N PRO A 424 17.24 -16.31 -2.65
CA PRO A 424 18.29 -15.32 -2.91
C PRO A 424 19.45 -15.39 -1.93
N MET A 425 20.66 -15.18 -2.44
CA MET A 425 21.90 -15.27 -1.69
C MET A 425 22.60 -13.91 -1.63
N PRO A 426 22.68 -13.26 -0.45
CA PRO A 426 23.33 -11.96 -0.30
C PRO A 426 24.79 -12.02 -0.75
N GLY A 427 25.26 -10.96 -1.40
CA GLY A 427 26.58 -10.91 -2.03
C GLY A 427 26.68 -11.61 -3.39
N LYS A 428 25.80 -12.57 -3.71
CA LYS A 428 25.71 -13.21 -5.05
C LYS A 428 24.66 -12.53 -5.93
N ASN A 429 23.42 -12.42 -5.46
CA ASN A 429 22.39 -11.64 -6.12
C ASN A 429 22.80 -10.16 -6.16
N LYS A 430 22.40 -9.45 -7.21
CA LYS A 430 22.66 -8.03 -7.44
C LYS A 430 21.37 -7.33 -7.81
N LEU A 431 21.31 -6.03 -7.56
CA LEU A 431 20.26 -5.19 -8.11
C LEU A 431 20.31 -5.23 -9.65
N VAL A 432 19.14 -5.21 -10.28
CA VAL A 432 18.93 -5.37 -11.74
C VAL A 432 18.37 -4.09 -12.35
#